data_AF-A0A7K1YFJ9-F1
#
_entry.id   AF-A0A7K1YFJ9-F1
#
_cell.length_a   1.000
_cell.length_b   1.000
_cell.length_c   1.000
_cell.angle_alpha   90.00
_cell.angle_beta   90.00
_cell.angle_gamma   90.00
#
_symmetry.space_group_name_H-M   'P 1'
#
loop_
_entity.id
_entity.type
_entity.pdbx_description
1 polymer ?
#
loop_
_entity_poly.entity_id
_entity_poly.type
_entity_poly.pdbx_seq_one_letter_code
_entity_poly.pdbx_strand_id
1 'polypeptide(L)'
;MTQLEDLKNEWVEKQGMLTGAPAQDPESLKKIIRRRTGKHLAASMRYFWAYFVFQIIVYALLSHVIIVHWRNPFILSLSIAGIILYLPFMVFLMRNFKKIASTKFSTEQDPSVSIYNYVFQQYTFLRNFYRFKKLYELFLVPVSAAIGVILSFTIFVPGSVKEHPVAAAITFVLTLISCMWAIRSENKTSFRIPIRQLQQILDEYRVDSEQ
;
A
#
# COMPACT_ATOMS: atom_id res chain seq x y z
N MET A 1 -45.70 28.00 -10.90
CA MET A 1 -44.44 28.51 -10.31
C MET A 1 -44.43 28.37 -8.78
N THR A 2 -45.20 27.46 -8.19
CA THR A 2 -45.41 27.33 -6.74
C THR A 2 -44.45 26.35 -6.05
N GLN A 3 -43.90 25.36 -6.75
CA GLN A 3 -43.05 24.33 -6.14
C GLN A 3 -41.71 24.84 -5.57
N LEU A 4 -41.14 25.90 -6.14
CA LEU A 4 -39.80 26.36 -5.75
C LEU A 4 -39.84 27.26 -4.50
N GLU A 5 -40.93 28.00 -4.33
CA GLU A 5 -41.19 28.83 -3.17
C GLU A 5 -41.59 27.98 -1.97
N ASP A 6 -42.35 26.91 -2.19
CA ASP A 6 -42.68 25.92 -1.15
C ASP A 6 -41.42 25.18 -0.65
N LEU A 7 -40.53 24.76 -1.56
CA LEU A 7 -39.25 24.13 -1.18
C LEU A 7 -38.30 25.09 -0.45
N LYS A 8 -38.31 26.38 -0.81
CA LYS A 8 -37.52 27.41 -0.13
C LYS A 8 -38.05 27.67 1.28
N ASN A 9 -39.37 27.74 1.44
CA ASN A 9 -40.00 27.94 2.73
C ASN A 9 -39.80 26.72 3.64
N GLU A 10 -39.87 25.50 3.10
CA GLU A 10 -39.60 24.27 3.87
C GLU A 10 -38.12 24.16 4.29
N TRP A 11 -37.20 24.67 3.47
CA TRP A 11 -35.77 24.72 3.81
C TRP A 11 -35.46 25.77 4.88
N VAL A 12 -36.11 26.95 4.81
CA VAL A 12 -35.98 28.02 5.81
C VAL A 12 -36.64 27.62 7.13
N GLU A 13 -37.76 26.91 7.10
CA GLU A 13 -38.43 26.39 8.30
C GLU A 13 -37.60 25.29 8.98
N LYS A 14 -36.99 24.38 8.18
CA LYS A 14 -36.02 23.40 8.69
C LYS A 14 -34.74 24.06 9.23
N GLN A 15 -34.28 25.17 8.66
CA GLN A 15 -33.16 25.94 9.21
C GLN A 15 -33.53 26.78 10.43
N GLY A 16 -34.77 27.28 10.52
CA GLY A 16 -35.29 28.03 11.66
C GLY A 16 -35.44 27.17 12.92
N MET A 17 -35.64 25.86 12.78
CA MET A 17 -35.54 24.89 13.88
C MET A 17 -34.09 24.44 14.19
N LEU A 18 -33.11 24.81 13.36
CA LEU A 18 -31.67 24.51 13.54
C LEU A 18 -30.90 25.64 14.23
N THR A 19 -31.56 26.66 14.80
CA THR A 19 -30.94 27.61 15.74
C THR A 19 -30.72 27.00 17.13
N GLY A 20 -31.20 25.79 17.38
CA GLY A 20 -30.59 24.86 18.31
C GLY A 20 -29.78 23.85 17.52
N ALA A 21 -28.60 24.22 17.04
CA ALA A 21 -27.66 23.27 16.46
C ALA A 21 -27.54 22.09 17.46
N PRO A 22 -27.92 20.85 17.11
CA PRO A 22 -27.57 19.74 17.96
C PRO A 22 -26.05 19.76 17.97
N ALA A 23 -25.46 20.03 19.14
CA ALA A 23 -24.04 19.87 19.36
C ALA A 23 -23.66 18.54 18.68
N GLN A 24 -22.88 18.62 17.59
CA GLN A 24 -22.56 17.45 16.78
C GLN A 24 -22.08 16.38 17.75
N ASP A 25 -22.88 15.32 17.92
CA ASP A 25 -22.64 14.32 18.95
C ASP A 25 -21.22 13.78 18.73
N PRO A 26 -20.26 14.10 19.62
CA PRO A 26 -18.85 13.86 19.36
C PRO A 26 -18.63 12.38 19.03
N GLU A 27 -19.39 11.49 19.65
CA GLU A 27 -19.43 10.03 19.42
C GLU A 27 -19.82 9.64 17.99
N SER A 28 -20.72 10.38 17.34
CA SER A 28 -21.09 10.16 15.94
C SER A 28 -19.96 10.55 14.98
N LEU A 29 -19.28 11.68 15.25
CA LEU A 29 -18.10 12.13 14.52
C LEU A 29 -16.93 11.15 14.70
N LYS A 30 -16.71 10.68 15.94
CA LYS A 30 -15.75 9.62 16.29
C LYS A 30 -15.97 8.39 15.42
N LYS A 31 -17.21 7.91 15.32
CA LYS A 31 -17.57 6.72 14.54
C LYS A 31 -17.35 6.93 13.04
N ILE A 32 -17.67 8.09 12.49
CA ILE A 32 -17.49 8.39 11.06
C ILE A 32 -15.99 8.41 10.70
N ILE A 33 -15.18 9.09 11.50
CA ILE A 33 -13.73 9.20 11.28
C ILE A 33 -13.07 7.84 11.44
N ARG A 34 -13.43 7.07 12.48
CA ARG A 34 -12.92 5.71 12.70
C ARG A 34 -13.28 4.78 11.54
N ARG A 35 -14.49 4.90 10.98
CA ARG A 35 -14.93 4.12 9.81
C ARG A 35 -14.18 4.52 8.53
N ARG A 36 -13.90 5.82 8.33
CA ARG A 36 -13.13 6.32 7.18
C ARG A 36 -11.66 5.88 7.27
N THR A 37 -11.02 6.05 8.42
CA THR A 37 -9.66 5.56 8.70
C THR A 37 -9.55 4.05 8.57
N GLY A 38 -10.55 3.30 9.06
CA GLY A 38 -10.63 1.84 8.91
C GLY A 38 -10.70 1.37 7.45
N LYS A 39 -11.38 2.11 6.56
CA LYS A 39 -11.40 1.81 5.12
C LYS A 39 -10.02 1.98 4.47
N HIS A 40 -9.28 3.04 4.83
CA HIS A 40 -7.92 3.28 4.31
C HIS A 40 -6.92 2.23 4.83
N LEU A 41 -7.07 1.81 6.09
CA LEU A 41 -6.30 0.72 6.65
C LEU A 41 -6.61 -0.62 5.95
N ALA A 42 -7.89 -0.92 5.72
CA ALA A 42 -8.30 -2.15 5.04
C ALA A 42 -7.76 -2.23 3.60
N ALA A 43 -7.76 -1.11 2.87
CA ALA A 43 -7.14 -1.04 1.54
C ALA A 43 -5.63 -1.34 1.61
N SER A 44 -4.94 -0.76 2.60
CA SER A 44 -3.51 -1.00 2.84
C SER A 44 -3.23 -2.46 3.23
N MET A 45 -4.12 -3.08 4.02
CA MET A 45 -4.03 -4.49 4.40
C MET A 45 -4.31 -5.44 3.23
N ARG A 46 -5.24 -5.10 2.34
CA ARG A 46 -5.47 -5.88 1.12
C ARG A 46 -4.25 -5.85 0.22
N TYR A 47 -3.59 -4.68 0.09
CA TYR A 47 -2.32 -4.56 -0.61
C TYR A 47 -1.24 -5.44 0.03
N PHE A 48 -1.12 -5.41 1.36
CA PHE A 48 -0.20 -6.26 2.11
C PHE A 48 -0.40 -7.74 1.79
N TRP A 49 -1.65 -8.20 1.84
CA TRP A 49 -2.01 -9.58 1.54
C TRP A 49 -1.72 -9.97 0.08
N ALA A 50 -2.05 -9.10 -0.88
CA ALA A 50 -1.75 -9.33 -2.28
C ALA A 50 -0.24 -9.49 -2.50
N TYR A 51 0.57 -8.62 -1.89
CA TYR A 51 2.02 -8.73 -1.96
C TYR A 51 2.54 -10.00 -1.29
N PHE A 52 2.03 -10.35 -0.11
CA PHE A 52 2.43 -11.56 0.61
C PHE A 52 2.17 -12.83 -0.22
N VAL A 53 0.99 -12.93 -0.85
CA VAL A 53 0.65 -14.04 -1.75
C VAL A 53 1.58 -14.06 -2.96
N PHE A 54 1.85 -12.90 -3.56
CA PHE A 54 2.80 -12.79 -4.66
C PHE A 54 4.20 -13.30 -4.28
N GLN A 55 4.68 -13.01 -3.07
CA GLN A 55 5.95 -13.52 -2.57
C GLN A 55 5.98 -15.05 -2.43
N ILE A 56 4.89 -15.65 -1.95
CA ILE A 56 4.77 -17.11 -1.90
C ILE A 56 4.92 -17.71 -3.30
N ILE A 57 4.26 -17.12 -4.30
CA ILE A 57 4.34 -17.56 -5.69
C ILE A 57 5.77 -17.43 -6.22
N VAL A 58 6.43 -16.29 -6.00
CA VAL A 58 7.82 -16.07 -6.41
C VAL A 58 8.76 -17.11 -5.77
N TYR A 59 8.63 -17.36 -4.47
CA TYR A 59 9.44 -18.36 -3.78
C TYR A 59 9.15 -19.79 -4.26
N ALA A 60 7.89 -20.12 -4.53
CA ALA A 60 7.53 -21.42 -5.09
C ALA A 60 8.17 -21.61 -6.48
N LEU A 61 8.10 -20.59 -7.34
CA LEU A 61 8.73 -20.61 -8.67
C LEU A 61 10.25 -20.77 -8.56
N LEU A 62 10.92 -19.96 -7.75
CA LEU A 62 12.38 -20.05 -7.56
C LEU A 62 12.80 -21.40 -6.94
N SER A 63 12.01 -21.93 -6.00
CA SER A 63 12.27 -23.25 -5.41
C SER A 63 12.14 -24.35 -6.46
N HIS A 64 11.13 -24.28 -7.32
CA HIS A 64 10.98 -25.20 -8.44
C HIS A 64 12.18 -25.12 -9.40
N VAL A 65 12.63 -23.92 -9.77
CA VAL A 65 13.81 -23.70 -10.61
C VAL A 65 15.07 -24.31 -9.97
N ILE A 66 15.25 -24.13 -8.65
CA ILE A 66 16.37 -24.71 -7.90
C ILE A 66 16.36 -26.24 -7.96
N ILE A 67 15.19 -26.86 -7.76
CA ILE A 67 15.05 -28.32 -7.78
C ILE A 67 15.35 -28.89 -9.16
N VAL A 68 14.76 -28.31 -10.21
CA VAL A 68 14.92 -28.78 -11.60
C VAL A 68 16.35 -28.59 -12.09
N HIS A 69 17.00 -27.47 -11.73
CA HIS A 69 18.34 -27.12 -12.21
C HIS A 69 19.42 -27.26 -11.15
N TRP A 70 19.25 -28.15 -10.16
CA TRP A 70 20.16 -28.31 -9.01
C TRP A 70 21.64 -28.50 -9.38
N ARG A 71 21.90 -29.11 -10.53
CA ARG A 71 23.27 -29.36 -11.03
C ARG A 71 23.95 -28.13 -11.64
N ASN A 72 23.22 -27.06 -11.96
CA ASN A 72 23.78 -25.87 -12.57
C ASN A 72 24.04 -24.79 -11.49
N PRO A 73 25.30 -24.56 -11.08
CA PRO A 73 25.62 -23.64 -9.99
C PRO A 73 25.28 -22.19 -10.32
N PHE A 74 25.28 -21.82 -11.61
CA PHE A 74 24.92 -20.48 -12.04
C PHE A 74 23.44 -20.20 -11.83
N ILE A 75 22.56 -21.09 -12.30
CA ILE A 75 21.09 -20.97 -12.12
C ILE A 75 20.74 -21.01 -10.63
N LEU A 76 21.42 -21.86 -9.85
CA LEU A 76 21.22 -22.00 -8.42
C LEU A 76 21.60 -20.70 -7.68
N SER A 77 22.76 -20.12 -7.98
CA SER A 77 23.19 -18.86 -7.36
C SER A 77 22.24 -17.70 -7.66
N LEU A 78 21.74 -17.59 -8.91
CA LEU A 78 20.76 -16.57 -9.29
C LEU A 78 19.41 -16.76 -8.60
N SER A 79 18.95 -18.01 -8.47
CA SER A 79 17.69 -18.32 -7.79
C SER A 79 17.77 -18.01 -6.30
N ILE A 80 18.89 -18.36 -5.64
CA ILE A 80 19.14 -18.01 -4.23
C ILE A 80 19.24 -16.49 -4.06
N ALA A 81 19.96 -15.79 -4.94
CA ALA A 81 20.04 -14.34 -4.93
C ALA A 81 18.65 -13.70 -5.06
N GLY A 82 17.78 -14.26 -5.91
CA GLY A 82 16.38 -13.88 -6.00
C GLY A 82 15.64 -14.02 -4.67
N ILE A 83 15.77 -15.16 -3.98
CA ILE A 83 15.13 -15.37 -2.67
C ILE A 83 15.64 -14.35 -1.65
N ILE A 84 16.95 -14.19 -1.55
CA ILE A 84 17.59 -13.25 -0.60
C ILE A 84 17.15 -11.81 -0.88
N LEU A 85 16.98 -11.43 -2.15
CA LEU A 85 16.55 -10.09 -2.56
C LEU A 85 15.18 -9.71 -2.00
N TYR A 86 14.26 -10.66 -1.84
CA TYR A 86 12.90 -10.38 -1.33
C TYR A 86 12.75 -10.49 0.20
N LEU A 87 13.71 -11.14 0.86
CA LEU A 87 13.67 -11.44 2.29
C LEU A 87 13.62 -10.17 3.18
N PRO A 88 14.44 -9.12 2.96
CA PRO A 88 14.38 -7.89 3.76
C PRO A 88 13.01 -7.22 3.71
N PHE A 89 12.38 -7.22 2.54
CA PHE A 89 11.04 -6.66 2.39
C PHE A 89 9.99 -7.43 3.16
N MET A 90 10.03 -8.77 3.09
CA MET A 90 9.09 -9.62 3.82
C MET A 90 9.23 -9.43 5.33
N VAL A 91 10.46 -9.33 5.84
CA VAL A 91 10.69 -9.03 7.27
C VAL A 91 10.16 -7.66 7.65
N PHE A 92 10.42 -6.63 6.83
CA PHE A 92 9.89 -5.29 7.07
C PHE A 92 8.36 -5.27 7.06
N LEU A 93 7.75 -5.90 6.05
CA LEU A 93 6.31 -6.06 5.95
C LEU A 93 5.74 -6.72 7.21
N MET A 94 6.25 -7.88 7.60
CA MET A 94 5.73 -8.64 8.74
C MET A 94 5.83 -7.86 10.06
N ARG A 95 6.94 -7.15 10.28
CA ARG A 95 7.12 -6.28 11.46
C ARG A 95 6.07 -5.17 11.51
N ASN A 96 5.79 -4.56 10.36
CA ASN A 96 4.82 -3.47 10.27
C ASN A 96 3.38 -3.99 10.40
N PHE A 97 3.06 -5.11 9.77
CA PHE A 97 1.76 -5.77 9.93
C PHE A 97 1.48 -6.15 11.37
N LYS A 98 2.46 -6.75 12.06
CA LYS A 98 2.34 -7.10 13.49
C LYS A 98 2.01 -5.87 14.34
N LYS A 99 2.68 -4.74 14.09
CA LYS A 99 2.42 -3.47 14.82
C LYS A 99 1.01 -2.94 14.61
N ILE A 100 0.47 -3.01 13.39
CA ILE A 100 -0.89 -2.55 13.11
C ILE A 100 -1.93 -3.51 13.70
N ALA A 101 -1.71 -4.82 13.54
CA ALA A 101 -2.59 -5.82 14.10
C ALA A 101 -2.69 -5.65 15.63
N SER A 102 -1.56 -5.47 16.33
CA SER A 102 -1.57 -5.25 17.78
C SER A 102 -2.24 -3.95 18.19
N THR A 103 -2.02 -2.84 17.47
CA THR A 103 -2.67 -1.55 17.81
C THR A 103 -4.17 -1.55 17.56
N LYS A 104 -4.65 -2.26 16.53
CA LYS A 104 -6.09 -2.39 16.26
C LYS A 104 -6.82 -3.06 17.43
N PHE A 105 -6.22 -4.11 18.01
CA PHE A 105 -6.77 -4.79 19.19
C PHE A 105 -6.80 -3.87 20.43
N SER A 106 -5.75 -3.08 20.66
CA SER A 106 -5.71 -2.15 21.81
C SER A 106 -6.72 -0.99 21.70
N THR A 107 -6.93 -0.44 20.51
CA THR A 107 -7.86 0.69 20.33
C THR A 107 -9.34 0.27 20.38
N GLU A 108 -9.68 -0.97 20.05
CA GLU A 108 -11.06 -1.48 20.22
C GLU A 108 -11.45 -1.67 21.70
N GLN A 109 -10.46 -1.84 22.59
CA GLN A 109 -10.70 -2.10 24.01
C GLN A 109 -10.71 -0.85 24.89
N ASP A 110 -10.15 0.28 24.42
CA ASP A 110 -10.00 1.49 25.25
C ASP A 110 -10.70 2.72 24.64
N PRO A 111 -11.86 3.15 25.19
CA PRO A 111 -12.60 4.33 24.74
C PRO A 111 -11.93 5.66 25.09
N SER A 112 -10.85 5.66 25.88
CA SER A 112 -10.14 6.89 26.33
C SER A 112 -9.08 7.40 25.34
N VAL A 113 -8.77 6.64 24.28
CA VAL A 113 -7.72 7.01 23.33
C VAL A 113 -8.18 8.17 22.43
N SER A 114 -7.49 9.30 22.54
CA SER A 114 -7.71 10.48 21.68
C SER A 114 -7.66 10.11 20.19
N ILE A 115 -8.71 10.47 19.45
CA ILE A 115 -8.85 10.23 18.01
C ILE A 115 -7.68 10.83 17.23
N TYR A 116 -7.22 12.00 17.67
CA TYR A 116 -6.06 12.66 17.07
C TYR A 116 -4.84 11.74 17.10
N ASN A 117 -4.53 11.12 18.24
CA ASN A 117 -3.40 10.19 18.37
C ASN A 117 -3.58 8.95 17.47
N TYR A 118 -4.82 8.44 17.36
CA TYR A 118 -5.11 7.31 16.47
C TYR A 118 -4.87 7.67 14.99
N VAL A 119 -5.39 8.81 14.52
CA VAL A 119 -5.23 9.28 13.13
C VAL A 119 -3.77 9.63 12.85
N PHE A 120 -3.07 10.27 13.80
CA PHE A 120 -1.66 10.62 13.67
C PHE A 120 -0.75 9.39 13.58
N GLN A 121 -1.02 8.36 14.39
CA GLN A 121 -0.28 7.10 14.35
C GLN A 121 -0.49 6.37 13.01
N GLN A 122 -1.72 6.37 12.50
CA GLN A 122 -2.08 5.82 11.18
C GLN A 122 -1.38 6.57 10.03
N TYR A 123 -1.39 7.90 10.05
CA TYR A 123 -0.70 8.74 9.08
C TYR A 123 0.81 8.49 9.08
N THR A 124 1.43 8.50 10.27
CA THR A 124 2.88 8.28 10.43
C THR A 124 3.27 6.89 9.94
N PHE A 125 2.46 5.88 10.25
CA PHE A 125 2.64 4.53 9.75
C PHE A 125 2.63 4.50 8.21
N LEU A 126 1.57 5.01 7.59
CA LEU A 126 1.36 4.93 6.15
C LEU A 126 2.44 5.70 5.37
N ARG A 127 2.86 6.85 5.90
CA ARG A 127 3.96 7.66 5.36
C ARG A 127 5.31 6.96 5.44
N ASN A 128 5.63 6.35 6.58
CA ASN A 128 6.88 5.61 6.76
C ASN A 128 6.92 4.37 5.87
N PHE A 129 5.80 3.65 5.77
CA PHE A 129 5.65 2.53 4.86
C PHE A 129 5.87 2.95 3.41
N TYR A 130 5.23 4.04 2.97
CA TYR A 130 5.37 4.55 1.60
C TYR A 130 6.82 4.97 1.27
N ARG A 131 7.51 5.63 2.21
CA ARG A 131 8.94 5.99 2.02
C ARG A 131 9.82 4.76 1.87
N PHE A 132 9.67 3.77 2.75
CA PHE A 132 10.42 2.53 2.66
C PHE A 132 10.11 1.79 1.35
N LYS A 133 8.82 1.63 1.02
CA LYS A 133 8.36 1.00 -0.22
C LYS A 133 9.01 1.66 -1.44
N LYS A 134 8.98 2.99 -1.53
CA LYS A 134 9.54 3.71 -2.69
C LYS A 134 11.04 3.48 -2.85
N LEU A 135 11.81 3.57 -1.76
CA LEU A 135 13.25 3.30 -1.81
C LEU A 135 13.51 1.85 -2.21
N TYR A 136 12.75 0.93 -1.63
CA TYR A 136 12.92 -0.48 -1.87
C TYR A 136 12.53 -0.89 -3.30
N GLU A 137 11.43 -0.36 -3.84
CA GLU A 137 11.00 -0.58 -5.23
C GLU A 137 12.05 -0.08 -6.23
N LEU A 138 12.70 1.05 -5.93
CA LEU A 138 13.74 1.61 -6.79
C LEU A 138 14.93 0.65 -6.96
N PHE A 139 15.30 -0.10 -5.91
CA PHE A 139 16.39 -1.07 -5.96
C PHE A 139 15.93 -2.46 -6.36
N LEU A 140 14.81 -2.93 -5.81
CA LEU A 140 14.34 -4.28 -6.01
C LEU A 140 13.86 -4.50 -7.45
N VAL A 141 13.14 -3.55 -8.06
CA VAL A 141 12.58 -3.75 -9.40
C VAL A 141 13.67 -3.94 -10.46
N PRO A 142 14.72 -3.11 -10.54
CA PRO A 142 15.80 -3.34 -11.50
C PRO A 142 16.56 -4.64 -11.26
N VAL A 143 16.87 -4.95 -9.99
CA VAL A 143 17.64 -6.16 -9.67
C VAL A 143 16.81 -7.41 -9.93
N SER A 144 15.52 -7.42 -9.57
CA SER A 144 14.65 -8.57 -9.84
C SER A 144 14.39 -8.75 -11.32
N ALA A 145 14.21 -7.66 -12.08
CA ALA A 145 14.06 -7.72 -13.53
C ALA A 145 15.33 -8.27 -14.19
N ALA A 146 16.51 -7.87 -13.72
CA ALA A 146 17.78 -8.37 -14.24
C ALA A 146 17.93 -9.88 -13.97
N ILE A 147 17.69 -10.32 -12.74
CA ILE A 147 17.72 -11.74 -12.37
C ILE A 147 16.70 -12.53 -13.20
N GLY A 148 15.47 -12.02 -13.32
CA GLY A 148 14.41 -12.65 -14.09
C GLY A 148 14.78 -12.83 -15.57
N VAL A 149 15.27 -11.78 -16.23
CA VAL A 149 15.70 -11.84 -17.63
C VAL A 149 16.86 -12.81 -17.82
N ILE A 150 17.88 -12.76 -16.95
CA ILE A 150 19.01 -13.67 -17.05
C ILE A 150 18.56 -15.12 -16.86
N LEU A 151 17.73 -15.41 -15.87
CA LEU A 151 17.18 -16.75 -15.65
C LEU A 151 16.35 -17.21 -16.85
N SER A 152 15.43 -16.38 -17.35
CA SER A 152 14.58 -16.73 -18.49
C SER A 152 15.41 -17.02 -19.74
N PHE A 153 16.39 -16.18 -20.06
CA PHE A 153 17.27 -16.42 -21.21
C PHE A 153 18.15 -17.65 -21.00
N THR A 154 18.61 -17.92 -19.78
CA THR A 154 19.45 -19.10 -19.49
C THR A 154 18.65 -20.41 -19.59
N ILE A 155 17.39 -20.39 -19.21
CA ILE A 155 16.54 -21.59 -19.15
C ILE A 155 15.85 -21.85 -20.50
N PHE A 156 15.36 -20.81 -21.18
CA PHE A 156 14.48 -20.96 -22.34
C PHE A 156 15.12 -20.59 -23.68
N VAL A 157 16.27 -19.91 -23.69
CA VAL A 157 16.92 -19.46 -24.93
C VAL A 157 18.27 -20.14 -25.10
N PRO A 158 18.50 -20.88 -26.20
CA PRO A 158 19.82 -21.47 -26.47
C PRO A 158 20.86 -20.34 -26.55
N GLY A 159 22.07 -20.56 -26.02
CA GLY A 159 23.11 -19.54 -25.99
C GLY A 159 22.99 -18.45 -24.92
N SER A 160 21.84 -18.38 -24.24
CA SER A 160 21.57 -17.46 -23.13
C SER A 160 21.77 -15.98 -23.51
N VAL A 161 21.98 -15.12 -22.51
CA VAL A 161 22.22 -13.67 -22.69
C VAL A 161 23.48 -13.39 -23.51
N LYS A 162 24.46 -14.31 -23.50
CA LYS A 162 25.75 -14.12 -24.18
C LYS A 162 25.60 -14.09 -25.70
N GLU A 163 24.76 -14.96 -26.25
CA GLU A 163 24.51 -15.02 -27.70
C GLU A 163 23.45 -14.00 -28.15
N HIS A 164 22.53 -13.62 -27.26
CA HIS A 164 21.44 -12.69 -27.57
C HIS A 164 21.37 -11.45 -26.65
N PRO A 165 22.43 -10.64 -26.57
CA PRO A 165 22.50 -9.52 -25.63
C PRO A 165 21.47 -8.41 -25.93
N VAL A 166 21.20 -8.16 -27.23
CA VAL A 166 20.23 -7.13 -27.66
C VAL A 166 18.82 -7.55 -27.27
N ALA A 167 18.44 -8.81 -27.51
CA ALA A 167 17.12 -9.31 -27.13
C ALA A 167 16.92 -9.25 -25.61
N ALA A 168 17.93 -9.67 -24.83
CA ALA A 168 17.89 -9.59 -23.37
C ALA A 168 17.75 -8.14 -22.88
N ALA A 169 18.46 -7.19 -23.49
CA ALA A 169 18.34 -5.77 -23.17
C ALA A 169 16.93 -5.23 -23.48
N ILE A 170 16.34 -5.58 -24.63
CA ILE A 170 14.97 -5.19 -24.98
C ILE A 170 13.98 -5.76 -23.97
N THR A 171 14.07 -7.05 -23.64
CA THR A 171 13.19 -7.69 -22.65
C THR A 171 13.32 -6.98 -21.30
N PHE A 172 14.55 -6.70 -20.85
CA PHE A 172 14.80 -6.00 -19.59
C PHE A 172 14.16 -4.60 -19.56
N VAL A 173 14.32 -3.81 -20.62
CA VAL A 173 13.72 -2.47 -20.71
C VAL A 173 12.19 -2.55 -20.72
N LEU A 174 11.61 -3.47 -21.47
CA LEU A 174 10.16 -3.67 -21.51
C LEU A 174 9.61 -4.10 -20.14
N THR A 175 10.30 -5.00 -19.44
CA THR A 175 9.95 -5.41 -18.08
C THR A 175 10.00 -4.22 -17.13
N LEU A 176 11.08 -3.43 -17.17
CA LEU A 176 11.24 -2.24 -16.35
C LEU A 176 10.11 -1.22 -16.56
N ILE A 177 9.80 -0.88 -17.81
CA ILE A 177 8.73 0.06 -18.15
C ILE A 177 7.38 -0.45 -17.63
N SER A 178 7.10 -1.74 -17.84
CA SER A 178 5.85 -2.36 -17.37
C SER A 178 5.73 -2.31 -15.85
N CYS A 179 6.78 -2.69 -15.12
CA CYS A 179 6.81 -2.63 -13.67
C CYS A 179 6.68 -1.19 -13.16
N MET A 180 7.41 -0.24 -13.74
CA MET A 180 7.33 1.17 -13.36
C MET A 180 5.93 1.74 -13.55
N TRP A 181 5.26 1.39 -14.65
CA TRP A 181 3.91 1.88 -14.92
C TRP A 181 2.89 1.29 -13.94
N ALA A 182 2.96 -0.01 -13.68
CA ALA A 182 2.12 -0.68 -12.69
C ALA A 182 2.30 -0.08 -11.28
N ILE A 183 3.56 0.09 -10.85
CA ILE A 183 3.91 0.69 -9.56
C ILE A 183 3.42 2.13 -9.46
N ARG A 184 3.51 2.91 -10.54
CA ARG A 184 3.04 4.30 -10.55
C ARG A 184 1.52 4.38 -10.37
N SER A 185 0.78 3.53 -11.08
CA SER A 185 -0.69 3.44 -10.98
C SER A 185 -1.11 3.04 -9.56
N GLU A 186 -0.47 2.00 -9.03
CA GLU A 186 -0.73 1.51 -7.69
C GLU A 186 -0.38 2.54 -6.60
N ASN A 187 0.78 3.20 -6.71
CA ASN A 187 1.23 4.19 -5.73
C ASN A 187 0.26 5.38 -5.62
N LYS A 188 -0.39 5.76 -6.72
CA LYS A 188 -1.41 6.81 -6.72
C LYS A 188 -2.63 6.40 -5.88
N THR A 189 -3.17 5.21 -6.14
CA THR A 189 -4.45 4.75 -5.57
C THR A 189 -4.31 4.25 -4.14
N SER A 190 -3.28 3.45 -3.87
CA SER A 190 -3.12 2.75 -2.58
C SER A 190 -2.43 3.58 -1.50
N PHE A 191 -1.67 4.61 -1.87
CA PHE A 191 -0.89 5.41 -0.89
C PHE A 191 -1.13 6.90 -1.01
N ARG A 192 -0.95 7.50 -2.19
CA ARG A 192 -0.94 8.97 -2.32
C ARG A 192 -2.29 9.60 -1.96
N ILE A 193 -3.38 9.02 -2.42
CA ILE A 193 -4.74 9.49 -2.11
C ILE A 193 -5.07 9.29 -0.61
N PRO A 194 -4.92 8.08 -0.02
CA PRO A 194 -5.17 7.88 1.41
C PRO A 194 -4.34 8.76 2.34
N ILE A 195 -3.05 8.95 2.05
CA ILE A 195 -2.17 9.82 2.85
C ILE A 195 -2.66 11.26 2.83
N ARG A 196 -3.07 11.77 1.66
CA ARG A 196 -3.60 13.14 1.53
C ARG A 196 -4.91 13.30 2.29
N GLN A 197 -5.79 12.31 2.25
CA GLN A 197 -7.07 12.34 2.97
C GLN A 197 -6.88 12.28 4.49
N LEU A 198 -5.93 11.49 4.99
CA LEU A 198 -5.58 11.45 6.41
C LEU A 198 -4.95 12.77 6.88
N GLN A 199 -4.12 13.39 6.04
CA GLN A 199 -3.52 14.69 6.33
C GLN A 199 -4.60 15.78 6.44
N GLN A 200 -5.58 15.81 5.54
CA GLN A 200 -6.70 16.74 5.61
C GLN A 200 -7.48 16.63 6.93
N ILE A 201 -7.75 15.41 7.39
CA ILE A 201 -8.43 15.18 8.68
C ILE A 201 -7.59 15.72 9.84
N LEU A 202 -6.26 15.52 9.83
CA LEU A 202 -5.39 16.04 10.87
C LEU A 202 -5.33 17.57 10.87
N ASP A 203 -5.33 18.19 9.69
CA ASP A 203 -5.32 19.63 9.53
C ASP A 203 -6.64 20.25 10.05
N GLU A 204 -7.78 19.63 9.79
CA GLU A 204 -9.10 20.02 10.33
C GLU A 204 -9.09 20.00 11.88
N TYR A 205 -8.60 18.92 12.50
CA TYR A 205 -8.52 18.81 13.96
C TYR A 205 -7.59 19.82 14.62
N ARG A 206 -6.53 20.25 13.92
CA ARG A 206 -5.59 21.24 14.45
C ARG A 206 -6.22 22.63 14.51
N VAL A 207 -6.98 23.01 13.47
CA VAL A 207 -7.66 24.30 13.40
C VAL A 207 -8.75 24.42 14.48
N ASP A 208 -9.50 23.34 14.73
CA ASP A 208 -10.53 23.33 15.78
C ASP A 208 -9.97 23.37 17.22
N SER A 209 -8.69 23.02 17.41
CA SER A 209 -8.03 23.05 18.73
C SER A 209 -7.38 24.39 19.08
N GLU A 210 -7.27 25.30 18.10
CA GLU A 210 -6.70 26.66 18.25
C GLU A 210 -7.80 27.75 18.40
N GLN A 211 -9.08 27.35 18.43
CA GLN A 211 -10.24 28.20 18.77
C GLN A 211 -10.74 27.91 20.19
#